data_AF-A0AAN8FXL5-F1
#
_entry.id   AF-A0AAN8FXL5-F1
#
_cell.length_a   1.000
_cell.length_b   1.000
_cell.length_c   1.000
_cell.angle_alpha   90.00
_cell.angle_beta   90.00
_cell.angle_gamma   90.00
#
_symmetry.space_group_name_H-M   'P 1'
#
loop_
_entity.id
_entity.type
_entity.pdbx_description
1 polymer ?
#
loop_
_entity_poly.entity_id
_entity_poly.type
_entity_poly.pdbx_seq_one_letter_code
_entity_poly.pdbx_strand_id
1 'polypeptide(L)'
;MVKVCGSNEKNDLRRCPDVDGSCGNYHSERSNGEIVDGVDIRCPANAPVYAPIEGEMYFWRPYGGAADKSCADHGARIEGTGQWQGYAVHISAVKLDFYGGKVNAGDEIGKAIDRNCFEQSSQRDVEPHVEIKLYREGKPIDPTYHLQNCMCTGQICESNSKNRLLGEPFKSDKRFNGVRGWDIECRMIEDEDGGEKKRAPLIYSPIAGELVGRTRLVFDQNGAYTGCDNDGMFIVGTGDWIGTFTSVA
;
A
#
# COMPACT_ATOMS: atom_id res chain seq x y z
N MET A 1 3.17 -9.48 -1.84
CA MET A 1 4.11 -8.36 -1.62
C MET A 1 4.81 -8.08 -2.94
N VAL A 2 4.80 -6.83 -3.39
CA VAL A 2 5.45 -6.44 -4.64
C VAL A 2 6.84 -5.90 -4.31
N LYS A 3 7.86 -6.36 -5.03
CA LYS A 3 9.21 -5.79 -4.93
C LYS A 3 9.23 -4.41 -5.56
N VAL A 4 9.85 -3.43 -4.92
CA VAL A 4 10.04 -2.09 -5.50
C VAL A 4 11.27 -2.07 -6.40
N CYS A 5 12.30 -2.85 -6.09
CA CYS A 5 13.51 -2.90 -6.88
C CYS A 5 13.77 -4.30 -7.42
N GLY A 6 14.18 -4.40 -8.69
CA GLY A 6 14.40 -5.68 -9.37
C GLY A 6 15.45 -6.58 -8.73
N SER A 7 16.39 -6.01 -7.98
CA SER A 7 17.43 -6.75 -7.25
C SER A 7 17.11 -6.97 -5.76
N ASN A 8 15.91 -6.60 -5.30
CA ASN A 8 15.52 -6.62 -3.89
C ASN A 8 14.10 -7.17 -3.73
N GLU A 9 13.99 -8.51 -3.70
CA GLU A 9 12.71 -9.23 -3.61
C GLU A 9 11.92 -8.94 -2.32
N LYS A 10 12.62 -8.52 -1.25
CA LYS A 10 12.04 -8.35 0.09
C LYS A 10 11.78 -6.90 0.48
N ASN A 11 12.15 -5.95 -0.37
CA ASN A 11 12.19 -4.53 -0.01
C ASN A 11 13.03 -4.28 1.25
N ASP A 12 14.18 -4.96 1.34
CA ASP A 12 15.13 -4.75 2.43
C ASP A 12 15.60 -3.30 2.44
N LEU A 13 15.64 -2.69 3.63
CA LEU A 13 16.12 -1.34 3.80
C LEU A 13 17.64 -1.25 3.63
N ARG A 14 18.10 -0.05 3.29
CA ARG A 14 19.51 0.32 3.34
C ARG A 14 20.11 0.00 4.71
N ARG A 15 21.39 -0.37 4.72
CA ARG A 15 22.15 -0.65 5.95
C ARG A 15 21.95 0.43 7.02
N CYS A 16 21.90 -0.02 8.27
CA CYS A 16 21.82 0.84 9.45
C CYS A 16 22.73 0.30 10.56
N PRO A 17 23.76 1.06 10.99
CA PRO A 17 24.30 2.26 10.33
C PRO A 17 25.00 1.92 9.02
N ASP A 18 24.99 2.85 8.07
CA ASP A 18 25.76 2.80 6.83
C ASP A 18 27.16 3.42 7.02
N VAL A 19 27.95 3.50 5.95
CA VAL A 19 29.33 4.01 5.97
C VAL A 19 29.46 5.45 6.48
N ASP A 20 28.41 6.27 6.33
CA ASP A 20 28.37 7.65 6.81
C ASP A 20 27.73 7.78 8.21
N GLY A 21 27.42 6.66 8.86
CA GLY A 21 26.76 6.59 10.16
C GLY A 21 25.24 6.77 10.13
N SER A 22 24.64 7.07 8.97
CA SER A 22 23.19 7.25 8.83
C SER A 22 22.46 5.92 8.61
N CYS A 23 21.12 5.94 8.66
CA CYS A 23 20.27 4.76 8.48
C CYS A 23 19.23 4.96 7.37
N GLY A 24 18.70 3.86 6.82
CA GLY A 24 17.61 3.89 5.85
C GLY A 24 16.21 3.73 6.45
N ASN A 25 16.10 3.76 7.78
CA ASN A 25 14.84 3.55 8.48
C ASN A 25 13.97 4.80 8.46
N TYR A 26 12.67 4.60 8.67
CA TYR A 26 11.73 5.70 8.78
C TYR A 26 12.13 6.66 9.90
N HIS A 27 12.05 7.97 9.61
CA HIS A 27 12.31 9.04 10.56
C HIS A 27 13.74 8.98 11.15
N SER A 28 14.72 8.69 10.28
CA SER A 28 16.13 8.69 10.63
C SER A 28 16.84 9.97 10.18
N GLU A 29 17.89 10.33 10.91
CA GLU A 29 18.74 11.49 10.63
C GLU A 29 19.83 11.12 9.60
N ARG A 30 19.99 11.98 8.60
CA ARG A 30 21.05 11.92 7.59
C ARG A 30 22.34 12.56 8.12
N SER A 31 23.47 12.30 7.48
CA SER A 31 24.76 12.91 7.86
C SER A 31 24.81 14.44 7.71
N ASN A 32 23.82 15.07 7.05
CA ASN A 32 23.65 16.52 6.97
C ASN A 32 22.68 17.09 8.04
N GLY A 33 22.17 16.26 8.97
CA GLY A 33 21.20 16.64 10.01
C GLY A 33 19.73 16.66 9.56
N GLU A 34 19.44 16.28 8.31
CA GLU A 34 18.07 16.19 7.81
C GLU A 34 17.37 14.93 8.36
N ILE A 35 16.15 15.09 8.88
CA ILE A 35 15.28 13.97 9.25
C ILE A 35 14.41 13.61 8.04
N VAL A 36 14.47 12.34 7.63
CA VAL A 36 13.71 11.85 6.47
C VAL A 36 12.46 11.09 6.91
N ASP A 37 11.29 11.62 6.53
CA ASP A 37 9.98 10.97 6.70
C ASP A 37 9.72 9.95 5.57
N GLY A 38 10.64 9.00 5.42
CA GLY A 38 10.64 7.96 4.39
C GLY A 38 11.65 6.86 4.70
N VAL A 39 11.67 5.83 3.89
CA VAL A 39 12.62 4.72 4.00
C VAL A 39 13.47 4.60 2.74
N ASP A 40 14.68 4.08 2.89
CA ASP A 40 15.56 3.77 1.78
C ASP A 40 15.50 2.29 1.45
N ILE A 41 14.99 1.94 0.27
CA ILE A 41 14.99 0.57 -0.23
C ILE A 41 16.25 0.34 -1.04
N ARG A 42 17.02 -0.71 -0.69
CA ARG A 42 18.25 -1.06 -1.43
C ARG A 42 17.94 -1.30 -2.89
N CYS A 43 18.60 -0.52 -3.75
CA CYS A 43 18.40 -0.57 -5.17
C CYS A 43 19.62 0.00 -5.91
N PRO A 44 20.39 -0.83 -6.64
CA PRO A 44 21.52 -0.37 -7.41
C PRO A 44 21.06 0.46 -8.61
N ALA A 45 21.92 1.39 -9.02
CA ALA A 45 21.67 2.21 -10.20
C ALA A 45 21.36 1.34 -11.43
N ASN A 46 20.44 1.82 -12.27
CA ASN A 46 19.89 1.13 -13.45
C ASN A 46 19.07 -0.14 -13.17
N ALA A 47 18.87 -0.54 -11.92
CA ALA A 47 17.93 -1.61 -11.62
C ALA A 47 16.49 -1.17 -11.96
N PRO A 48 15.65 -2.09 -12.47
CA PRO A 48 14.23 -1.83 -12.65
C PRO A 48 13.56 -1.46 -11.33
N VAL A 49 12.70 -0.44 -11.38
CA VAL A 49 11.86 0.01 -10.27
C VAL A 49 10.40 -0.26 -10.62
N TYR A 50 9.66 -0.82 -9.68
CA TYR A 50 8.27 -1.22 -9.85
C TYR A 50 7.34 -0.44 -8.95
N ALA A 51 6.10 -0.25 -9.39
CA ALA A 51 5.05 0.40 -8.59
C ALA A 51 4.71 -0.45 -7.35
N PRO A 52 4.85 0.08 -6.11
CA PRO A 52 4.49 -0.66 -4.90
C PRO A 52 2.98 -0.81 -4.70
N ILE A 53 2.19 0.09 -5.28
CA ILE A 53 0.74 0.18 -5.14
C ILE A 53 0.10 0.43 -6.50
N GLU A 54 -1.17 0.07 -6.64
CA GLU A 54 -1.98 0.45 -7.80
C GLU A 54 -2.50 1.89 -7.66
N GLY A 55 -2.55 2.63 -8.77
CA GLY A 55 -2.99 4.03 -8.73
C GLY A 55 -2.78 4.81 -10.02
N GLU A 56 -3.05 6.11 -9.92
CA GLU A 56 -2.68 7.08 -10.96
C GLU A 56 -1.26 7.59 -10.67
N MET A 57 -0.35 7.36 -11.60
CA MET A 57 1.03 7.81 -11.51
C MET A 57 1.21 9.19 -12.16
N TYR A 58 2.07 9.99 -11.54
CA TYR A 58 2.51 11.30 -12.00
C TYR A 58 4.01 11.42 -11.85
N PHE A 59 4.64 12.17 -12.75
CA PHE A 59 5.99 12.64 -12.56
C PHE A 59 6.08 13.57 -11.35
N TRP A 60 7.09 13.34 -10.51
CA TRP A 60 7.36 14.12 -9.31
C TRP A 60 8.83 14.54 -9.26
N ARG A 61 9.07 15.73 -8.70
CA ARG A 61 10.39 16.34 -8.50
C ARG A 61 10.73 16.36 -7.01
N PRO A 62 11.53 15.41 -6.50
CA PRO A 62 11.90 15.34 -5.09
C PRO A 62 12.56 16.60 -4.52
N TYR A 63 13.26 17.36 -5.35
CA TYR A 63 14.03 18.55 -4.99
C TYR A 63 13.48 19.84 -5.59
N GLY A 64 12.25 19.81 -6.13
CA GLY A 64 11.54 21.02 -6.53
C GLY A 64 12.20 21.84 -7.65
N GLY A 65 13.05 21.24 -8.48
CA GLY A 65 13.75 21.93 -9.56
C GLY A 65 15.08 22.57 -9.18
N ALA A 66 15.67 22.24 -8.02
CA ALA A 66 16.97 22.74 -7.61
C ALA A 66 18.07 22.35 -8.63
N ALA A 67 18.78 23.35 -9.16
CA ALA A 67 19.73 23.15 -10.27
C ALA A 67 20.93 22.26 -9.89
N ASP A 68 21.36 22.33 -8.63
CA ASP A 68 22.44 21.52 -8.05
C ASP A 68 22.03 20.05 -7.81
N LYS A 69 20.73 19.73 -7.88
CA LYS A 69 20.18 18.38 -7.68
C LYS A 69 19.47 17.83 -8.92
N SER A 70 19.63 18.48 -10.07
CA SER A 70 18.85 18.19 -11.29
C SER A 70 18.94 16.74 -11.76
N CYS A 71 20.08 16.10 -11.55
CA CYS A 71 20.35 14.72 -11.90
C CYS A 71 19.51 13.69 -11.13
N ALA A 72 19.07 14.02 -9.90
CA ALA A 72 18.28 13.15 -9.04
C ALA A 72 16.86 13.70 -8.77
N ASP A 73 16.52 14.83 -9.39
CA ASP A 73 15.20 15.48 -9.28
C ASP A 73 14.14 14.81 -10.18
N HIS A 74 14.15 13.48 -10.18
CA HIS A 74 13.24 12.64 -10.94
C HIS A 74 12.67 11.57 -10.02
N GLY A 75 11.35 11.49 -9.98
CA GLY A 75 10.64 10.53 -9.17
C GLY A 75 9.22 10.28 -9.66
N ALA A 76 8.58 9.30 -9.05
CA ALA A 76 7.17 8.98 -9.26
C ALA A 76 6.36 9.41 -8.05
N ARG A 77 5.16 9.92 -8.30
CA ARG A 77 4.08 10.01 -7.31
C ARG A 77 2.95 9.12 -7.79
N ILE A 78 2.51 8.18 -6.98
CA ILE A 78 1.37 7.31 -7.28
C ILE A 78 0.27 7.64 -6.26
N GLU A 79 -0.85 8.16 -6.74
CA GLU A 79 -2.06 8.35 -5.94
C GLU A 79 -2.87 7.06 -5.97
N GLY A 80 -3.02 6.43 -4.81
CA GLY A 80 -3.59 5.10 -4.70
C GLY A 80 -5.06 5.06 -5.10
N THR A 81 -5.43 4.01 -5.82
CA THR A 81 -6.82 3.68 -6.16
C THR A 81 -7.26 2.41 -5.46
N GLY A 82 -8.56 2.10 -5.50
CA GLY A 82 -9.09 0.86 -4.92
C GLY A 82 -8.75 0.74 -3.44
N GLN A 83 -7.99 -0.30 -3.06
CA GLN A 83 -7.62 -0.50 -1.64
C GLN A 83 -6.65 0.56 -1.10
N TRP A 84 -5.94 1.26 -1.98
CA TRP A 84 -4.98 2.30 -1.64
C TRP A 84 -5.58 3.70 -1.70
N GLN A 85 -6.90 3.84 -1.79
CA GLN A 85 -7.54 5.15 -1.81
C GLN A 85 -7.21 5.95 -0.54
N GLY A 86 -6.81 7.21 -0.73
CA GLY A 86 -6.34 8.08 0.34
C GLY A 86 -4.85 7.92 0.67
N TYR A 87 -4.18 6.92 0.08
CA TYR A 87 -2.73 6.79 0.14
C TYR A 87 -2.06 7.47 -1.05
N ALA A 88 -0.85 7.97 -0.84
CA ALA A 88 0.03 8.39 -1.93
C ALA A 88 1.46 7.91 -1.64
N VAL A 89 2.10 7.32 -2.65
CA VAL A 89 3.50 6.91 -2.57
C VAL A 89 4.34 7.86 -3.42
N HIS A 90 5.43 8.35 -2.83
CA HIS A 90 6.43 9.14 -3.53
C HIS A 90 7.73 8.32 -3.58
N ILE A 91 8.30 8.16 -4.77
CA ILE A 91 9.53 7.38 -5.01
C ILE A 91 10.56 8.31 -5.64
N SER A 92 11.65 8.57 -4.94
CA SER A 92 12.74 9.45 -5.39
C SER A 92 13.81 8.67 -6.15
N ALA A 93 14.60 9.39 -6.96
CA ALA A 93 15.75 8.85 -7.70
C ALA A 93 15.35 7.73 -8.69
N VAL A 94 14.29 7.98 -9.47
CA VAL A 94 13.83 7.05 -10.52
C VAL A 94 13.71 7.78 -11.85
N LYS A 95 14.36 7.23 -12.87
CA LYS A 95 14.19 7.63 -14.26
C LYS A 95 13.00 6.88 -14.83
N LEU A 96 11.87 7.57 -14.95
CA LEU A 96 10.62 6.97 -15.41
C LEU A 96 10.66 6.60 -16.88
N ASP A 97 10.03 5.47 -17.22
CA ASP A 97 9.81 5.05 -18.60
C ASP A 97 8.62 5.80 -19.24
N PHE A 98 7.69 6.27 -18.40
CA PHE A 98 6.55 7.10 -18.76
C PHE A 98 6.22 8.09 -17.64
N TYR A 99 5.68 9.26 -17.99
CA TYR A 99 5.53 10.38 -17.05
C TYR A 99 4.17 10.47 -16.35
N GLY A 100 3.26 9.54 -16.62
CA GLY A 100 2.01 9.39 -15.89
C GLY A 100 1.03 8.41 -16.52
N GLY A 101 -0.08 8.18 -15.81
CA GLY A 101 -1.14 7.25 -16.17
C GLY A 101 -1.35 6.15 -15.13
N LYS A 102 -2.31 5.26 -15.40
CA LYS A 102 -2.65 4.14 -14.52
C LYS A 102 -1.51 3.12 -14.44
N VAL A 103 -1.20 2.70 -13.21
CA VAL A 103 -0.26 1.62 -12.91
C VAL A 103 -0.90 0.62 -11.96
N ASN A 104 -0.60 -0.65 -12.16
CA ASN A 104 -0.89 -1.71 -11.20
C ASN A 104 0.32 -1.91 -10.29
N ALA A 105 0.08 -2.44 -9.08
CA ALA A 105 1.17 -2.86 -8.23
C ALA A 105 2.00 -3.95 -8.94
N GLY A 106 3.30 -3.70 -9.10
CA GLY A 106 4.24 -4.60 -9.77
C GLY A 106 4.54 -4.24 -11.23
N ASP A 107 3.91 -3.21 -11.78
CA ASP A 107 4.31 -2.68 -13.08
C ASP A 107 5.69 -2.03 -13.00
N GLU A 108 6.56 -2.29 -13.97
CA GLU A 108 7.83 -1.57 -14.11
C GLU A 108 7.54 -0.13 -14.52
N ILE A 109 8.02 0.83 -13.72
CA ILE A 109 7.77 2.27 -13.93
C ILE A 109 9.01 3.03 -14.39
N GLY A 110 10.18 2.40 -14.30
CA GLY A 110 11.44 3.02 -14.68
C GLY A 110 12.65 2.34 -14.05
N LYS A 111 13.75 3.09 -13.94
CA LYS A 111 15.03 2.58 -13.42
C LYS A 111 15.59 3.49 -12.33
N ALA A 112 16.24 2.89 -11.35
CA ALA A 112 16.91 3.62 -10.28
C ALA A 112 18.04 4.49 -10.85
N ILE A 113 18.16 5.72 -10.35
CA ILE A 113 19.17 6.70 -10.73
C ILE A 113 20.32 6.65 -9.73
N ASP A 114 21.55 6.84 -10.22
CA ASP A 114 22.70 7.11 -9.37
C ASP A 114 22.62 8.55 -8.80
N ARG A 115 22.54 8.67 -7.48
CA ARG A 115 22.43 9.95 -6.75
C ARG A 115 23.78 10.67 -6.56
N ASN A 116 24.90 10.06 -6.91
CA ASN A 116 26.26 10.56 -6.65
C ASN A 116 26.59 11.96 -7.21
N CYS A 117 25.74 12.49 -8.09
CA CYS A 117 25.90 13.77 -8.74
C CYS A 117 25.72 14.99 -7.81
N PHE A 118 25.01 14.88 -6.70
CA PHE A 118 24.82 15.98 -5.73
C PHE A 118 25.21 15.61 -4.29
N GLU A 119 25.44 14.33 -4.01
CA GLU A 119 25.80 13.87 -2.67
C GLU A 119 27.25 14.26 -2.31
N GLN A 120 27.45 14.64 -1.04
CA GLN A 120 28.77 14.91 -0.47
C GLN A 120 29.64 13.65 -0.54
N SER A 121 30.96 13.80 -0.50
CA SER A 121 31.90 12.67 -0.65
C SER A 121 31.63 11.50 0.31
N SER A 122 31.17 11.76 1.55
CA SER A 122 30.80 10.72 2.51
C SER A 122 29.52 9.95 2.14
N GLN A 123 28.59 10.59 1.43
CA GLN A 123 27.32 9.99 1.00
C GLN A 123 27.41 9.28 -0.35
N ARG A 124 28.55 9.36 -1.06
CA ARG A 124 28.75 8.64 -2.33
C ARG A 124 29.03 7.14 -2.14
N ASP A 125 29.54 6.76 -0.98
CA ASP A 125 29.86 5.37 -0.64
C ASP A 125 28.70 4.66 0.09
N VAL A 126 27.61 5.40 0.35
CA VAL A 126 26.39 4.88 0.95
C VAL A 126 25.76 3.83 0.03
N GLU A 127 25.14 2.80 0.62
CA GLU A 127 24.53 1.73 -0.15
C GLU A 127 23.45 2.28 -1.10
N PRO A 128 23.51 1.98 -2.41
CA PRO A 128 22.57 2.48 -3.40
C PRO A 128 21.12 2.14 -3.06
N HIS A 129 20.23 3.13 -3.18
CA HIS A 129 18.85 3.01 -2.77
C HIS A 129 17.92 3.95 -3.52
N VAL A 130 16.62 3.63 -3.49
CA VAL A 130 15.53 4.56 -3.79
C VAL A 130 14.86 4.96 -2.49
N GLU A 131 14.51 6.23 -2.35
CA GLU A 131 13.79 6.73 -1.17
C GLU A 131 12.28 6.64 -1.42
N ILE A 132 11.54 6.09 -0.46
CA ILE A 132 10.09 5.94 -0.52
C ILE A 132 9.44 6.67 0.64
N LYS A 133 8.49 7.56 0.33
CA LYS A 133 7.60 8.20 1.30
C LYS A 133 6.18 7.72 1.07
N LEU A 134 5.49 7.39 2.15
CA LEU A 134 4.08 7.01 2.12
C LEU A 134 3.27 8.03 2.89
N TYR A 135 2.18 8.48 2.27
CA TYR A 135 1.23 9.40 2.87
C TYR A 135 -0.12 8.72 2.99
N ARG A 136 -0.83 9.00 4.08
CA ARG A 136 -2.26 8.68 4.25
C ARG A 136 -3.00 9.97 4.55
N GLU A 137 -3.97 10.31 3.69
CA GLU A 137 -4.75 11.55 3.77
C GLU A 137 -3.86 12.81 3.88
N GLY A 138 -2.73 12.80 3.15
CA GLY A 138 -1.75 13.88 3.13
C GLY A 138 -0.77 13.93 4.31
N LYS A 139 -0.88 13.00 5.28
CA LYS A 139 0.08 12.91 6.41
C LYS A 139 1.12 11.82 6.15
N PRO A 140 2.42 12.08 6.38
CA PRO A 140 3.44 11.04 6.25
C PRO A 140 3.22 9.95 7.31
N ILE A 141 3.39 8.70 6.90
CA ILE A 141 3.33 7.52 7.76
C ILE A 141 4.53 6.61 7.45
N ASP A 142 4.86 5.71 8.38
CA ASP A 142 5.93 4.74 8.19
C ASP A 142 5.58 3.72 7.07
N PRO A 143 6.31 3.70 5.94
CA PRO A 143 6.07 2.78 4.84
C PRO A 143 6.61 1.36 5.11
N THR A 144 7.45 1.17 6.14
CA THR A 144 8.20 -0.08 6.36
C THR A 144 7.29 -1.30 6.37
N TYR A 145 6.19 -1.23 7.11
CA TYR A 145 5.23 -2.32 7.18
C TYR A 145 4.59 -2.60 5.82
N HIS A 146 4.10 -1.57 5.11
CA HIS A 146 3.45 -1.71 3.80
C HIS A 146 4.37 -2.37 2.76
N LEU A 147 5.67 -2.09 2.84
CA LEU A 147 6.69 -2.57 1.91
C LEU A 147 7.22 -3.97 2.25
N GLN A 148 7.36 -4.31 3.53
CA GLN A 148 8.00 -5.56 3.98
C GLN A 148 7.03 -6.62 4.49
N ASN A 149 5.92 -6.18 5.08
CA ASN A 149 4.93 -7.00 5.73
C ASN A 149 3.58 -6.64 5.10
N CYS A 150 3.36 -7.10 3.88
CA CYS A 150 2.19 -6.79 3.06
C CYS A 150 0.97 -6.33 3.89
N MET A 151 0.40 -5.16 3.61
CA MET A 151 -0.98 -4.80 4.01
C MET A 151 -1.99 -5.64 3.22
N CYS A 152 -1.68 -6.92 3.05
CA CYS A 152 -2.60 -7.92 2.62
C CYS A 152 -3.55 -8.08 3.80
N THR A 153 -4.76 -7.53 3.69
CA THR A 153 -5.85 -8.16 4.42
C THR A 153 -5.74 -9.65 4.11
N GLY A 154 -5.67 -10.50 5.14
CA GLY A 154 -5.59 -11.94 4.95
C GLY A 154 -6.73 -12.44 4.05
N GLN A 155 -6.80 -13.73 3.77
CA GLN A 155 -8.00 -14.28 3.16
C GLN A 155 -9.22 -13.82 3.99
N ILE A 156 -10.19 -13.12 3.39
CA ILE A 156 -11.37 -12.60 4.10
C ILE A 156 -12.49 -13.63 4.07
N CYS A 157 -12.58 -14.42 2.99
CA CYS A 157 -13.61 -15.44 2.83
C CYS A 157 -12.97 -16.80 2.53
N GLU A 158 -13.40 -17.85 3.22
CA GLU A 158 -12.93 -19.23 3.08
C GLU A 158 -12.94 -19.74 1.63
N SER A 159 -13.96 -19.40 0.85
CA SER A 159 -14.08 -19.81 -0.56
C SER A 159 -13.30 -18.91 -1.53
N ASN A 160 -12.65 -17.86 -1.04
CA ASN A 160 -11.94 -16.88 -1.84
C ASN A 160 -10.56 -16.54 -1.27
N SER A 161 -9.61 -17.46 -1.46
CA SER A 161 -8.22 -17.32 -1.02
C SER A 161 -7.46 -16.16 -1.66
N LYS A 162 -8.01 -15.55 -2.72
CA LYS A 162 -7.40 -14.43 -3.45
C LYS A 162 -8.10 -13.09 -3.21
N ASN A 163 -9.11 -13.04 -2.34
CA ASN A 163 -9.94 -11.85 -2.09
C ASN A 163 -10.45 -11.19 -3.40
N ARG A 164 -10.84 -12.00 -4.39
CA ARG A 164 -11.41 -11.50 -5.66
C ARG A 164 -12.62 -10.60 -5.37
N LEU A 165 -12.61 -9.41 -5.97
CA LEU A 165 -13.66 -8.41 -5.80
C LEU A 165 -14.86 -8.66 -6.71
N LEU A 166 -16.05 -8.25 -6.24
CA LEU A 166 -17.28 -8.15 -7.00
C LEU A 166 -17.50 -6.70 -7.45
N GLY A 167 -17.02 -6.39 -8.66
CA GLY A 167 -17.14 -5.07 -9.27
C GLY A 167 -16.07 -4.09 -8.82
N GLU A 168 -16.36 -2.80 -8.96
CA GLU A 168 -15.40 -1.73 -8.72
C GLU A 168 -14.98 -1.64 -7.24
N PRO A 169 -13.68 -1.53 -6.94
CA PRO A 169 -13.19 -1.41 -5.58
C PRO A 169 -13.57 -0.06 -4.95
N PHE A 170 -13.76 -0.05 -3.62
CA PHE A 170 -13.97 1.15 -2.81
C PHE A 170 -15.15 2.04 -3.27
N LYS A 171 -16.17 1.43 -3.88
CA LYS A 171 -17.39 2.12 -4.31
C LYS A 171 -18.22 2.53 -3.10
N SER A 172 -18.92 3.66 -3.20
CA SER A 172 -19.98 4.01 -2.25
C SER A 172 -21.23 3.23 -2.63
N ASP A 173 -21.73 2.41 -1.71
CA ASP A 173 -22.92 1.62 -1.95
C ASP A 173 -24.02 1.96 -0.95
N LYS A 174 -25.17 2.38 -1.49
CA LYS A 174 -26.34 2.71 -0.67
C LYS A 174 -26.86 1.49 0.10
N ARG A 175 -26.60 0.26 -0.37
CA ARG A 175 -26.92 -0.99 0.34
C ARG A 175 -26.19 -1.10 1.68
N PHE A 176 -25.01 -0.46 1.79
CA PHE A 176 -24.17 -0.50 2.98
C PHE A 176 -24.19 0.84 3.73
N ASN A 177 -25.34 1.50 3.81
CA ASN A 177 -25.50 2.82 4.44
C ASN A 177 -24.59 3.91 3.84
N GLY A 178 -24.24 3.77 2.55
CA GLY A 178 -23.34 4.70 1.86
C GLY A 178 -21.86 4.55 2.22
N VAL A 179 -21.50 3.53 3.02
CA VAL A 179 -20.11 3.19 3.31
C VAL A 179 -19.36 2.91 2.00
N ARG A 180 -18.13 3.38 1.94
CA ARG A 180 -17.19 3.05 0.86
C ARG A 180 -16.41 1.82 1.25
N GLY A 181 -16.37 0.83 0.38
CA GLY A 181 -15.70 -0.43 0.68
C GLY A 181 -15.61 -1.35 -0.53
N TRP A 182 -15.21 -2.58 -0.27
CA TRP A 182 -15.06 -3.61 -1.28
C TRP A 182 -16.16 -4.65 -1.11
N ASP A 183 -16.76 -5.09 -2.22
CA ASP A 183 -17.56 -6.31 -2.24
C ASP A 183 -16.62 -7.45 -2.60
N ILE A 184 -16.54 -8.50 -1.77
CA ILE A 184 -15.66 -9.65 -2.02
C ILE A 184 -16.52 -10.84 -2.42
N GLU A 185 -16.06 -11.59 -3.42
CA GLU A 185 -16.74 -12.81 -3.81
C GLU A 185 -16.64 -13.84 -2.68
N CYS A 186 -17.77 -14.38 -2.25
CA CYS A 186 -17.79 -15.36 -1.18
C CYS A 186 -18.86 -16.41 -1.48
N ARG A 187 -18.43 -17.54 -2.05
CA ARG A 187 -19.32 -18.64 -2.46
C ARG A 187 -19.58 -19.60 -1.30
N MET A 188 -20.74 -20.24 -1.32
CA MET A 188 -21.07 -21.33 -0.41
C MET A 188 -20.06 -22.48 -0.56
N ILE A 189 -19.72 -23.14 0.54
CA ILE A 189 -18.84 -24.31 0.55
C ILE A 189 -19.68 -25.55 0.28
N GLU A 190 -19.20 -26.40 -0.61
CA GLU A 190 -19.76 -27.74 -0.88
C GLU A 190 -19.09 -28.73 0.07
N ASP A 191 -19.88 -29.49 0.84
CA ASP A 191 -19.34 -30.51 1.73
C ASP A 191 -18.84 -31.72 0.90
N GLU A 192 -17.65 -32.23 1.24
CA GLU A 192 -16.94 -33.29 0.49
C GLU A 192 -17.70 -34.64 0.44
N ASP A 193 -18.73 -34.83 1.27
CA ASP A 193 -19.49 -36.08 1.40
C ASP A 193 -20.68 -36.23 0.43
N GLY A 194 -20.74 -35.43 -0.64
CA GLY A 194 -21.69 -35.64 -1.75
C GLY A 194 -23.18 -35.45 -1.38
N GLY A 195 -23.47 -34.85 -0.22
CA GLY A 195 -24.81 -34.46 0.19
C GLY A 195 -25.11 -33.01 -0.20
N GLU A 196 -26.35 -32.72 -0.62
CA GLU A 196 -26.86 -31.40 -1.05
C GLU A 196 -26.82 -30.27 0.01
N LYS A 197 -26.02 -30.40 1.08
CA LYS A 197 -25.90 -29.38 2.13
C LYS A 197 -24.76 -28.43 1.79
N LYS A 198 -25.12 -27.26 1.27
CA LYS A 198 -24.22 -26.12 1.13
C LYS A 198 -24.17 -25.37 2.45
N ARG A 199 -22.96 -25.07 2.95
CA ARG A 199 -22.78 -24.25 4.17
C ARG A 199 -22.22 -22.87 3.84
N ALA A 200 -22.47 -21.91 4.72
CA ALA A 200 -21.85 -20.61 4.64
C ALA A 200 -20.32 -20.74 4.81
N PRO A 201 -19.52 -20.01 4.02
CA PRO A 201 -18.07 -19.95 4.20
C PRO A 201 -17.71 -19.21 5.49
N LEU A 202 -16.56 -19.55 6.09
CA LEU A 202 -16.00 -18.77 7.18
C LEU A 202 -15.55 -17.38 6.68
N ILE A 203 -15.86 -16.35 7.47
CA ILE A 203 -15.39 -14.98 7.25
C ILE A 203 -14.29 -14.68 8.26
N TYR A 204 -13.11 -14.32 7.76
CA TYR A 204 -11.97 -13.96 8.57
C TYR A 204 -11.84 -12.43 8.64
N SER A 205 -11.33 -11.93 9.77
CA SER A 205 -11.12 -10.51 9.93
C SER A 205 -10.09 -9.99 8.92
N PRO A 206 -10.39 -8.92 8.16
CA PRO A 206 -9.44 -8.33 7.23
C PRO A 206 -8.26 -7.63 7.94
N ILE A 207 -8.45 -7.22 9.20
CA ILE A 207 -7.45 -6.50 10.00
C ILE A 207 -7.30 -7.14 11.38
N ALA A 208 -6.16 -6.93 12.03
CA ALA A 208 -6.07 -7.19 13.46
C ALA A 208 -6.85 -6.09 14.19
N GLY A 209 -7.78 -6.48 15.05
CA GLY A 209 -8.65 -5.52 15.70
C GLY A 209 -9.59 -6.12 16.73
N GLU A 210 -10.26 -5.23 17.45
CA GLU A 210 -11.30 -5.60 18.40
C GLU A 210 -12.67 -5.39 17.75
N LEU A 211 -13.56 -6.35 17.98
CA LEU A 211 -14.97 -6.20 17.61
C LEU A 211 -15.62 -5.22 18.58
N VAL A 212 -15.95 -4.03 18.08
CA VAL A 212 -16.53 -2.96 18.90
C VAL A 212 -18.05 -2.93 18.79
N GLY A 213 -18.62 -3.55 17.75
CA GLY A 213 -20.06 -3.69 17.66
C GLY A 213 -20.53 -4.50 16.48
N ARG A 214 -21.84 -4.77 16.48
CA ARG A 214 -22.57 -5.25 15.31
C ARG A 214 -23.27 -4.06 14.68
N THR A 215 -23.30 -4.01 13.36
CA THR A 215 -24.09 -3.05 12.59
C THR A 215 -25.21 -3.80 11.90
N ARG A 216 -26.31 -3.10 11.60
CA ARG A 216 -27.32 -3.58 10.66
C ARG A 216 -27.30 -2.68 9.45
N LEU A 217 -27.21 -3.29 8.29
CA LEU A 217 -27.33 -2.56 7.04
C LEU A 217 -28.79 -2.12 6.87
N VAL A 218 -29.02 -0.85 6.52
CA VAL A 218 -30.35 -0.24 6.36
C VAL A 218 -30.75 -0.26 4.88
N PHE A 219 -32.03 -0.53 4.62
CA PHE A 219 -32.58 -0.81 3.29
C PHE A 219 -33.51 0.30 2.80
N ASP A 220 -33.30 0.68 1.52
CA ASP A 220 -34.12 1.53 0.63
C ASP A 220 -34.89 2.72 1.25
N GLN A 221 -35.74 3.39 0.48
CA GLN A 221 -36.58 4.50 1.00
C GLN A 221 -37.82 3.99 1.76
N ASN A 222 -38.03 2.67 1.79
CA ASN A 222 -39.18 1.95 2.33
C ASN A 222 -38.82 0.88 3.39
N GLY A 223 -37.53 0.73 3.77
CA GLY A 223 -37.08 -0.13 4.86
C GLY A 223 -37.00 -1.64 4.60
N ALA A 224 -37.12 -2.13 3.36
CA ALA A 224 -37.29 -3.57 3.11
C ALA A 224 -35.99 -4.31 2.68
N TYR A 225 -35.54 -5.27 3.49
CA TYR A 225 -34.51 -6.25 3.11
C TYR A 225 -35.11 -7.43 2.33
N THR A 226 -34.44 -7.89 1.27
CA THR A 226 -34.85 -9.08 0.50
C THR A 226 -33.91 -10.29 0.63
N GLY A 227 -32.86 -10.21 1.46
CA GLY A 227 -32.00 -11.36 1.75
C GLY A 227 -32.34 -12.01 3.11
N CYS A 228 -31.58 -13.03 3.49
CA CYS A 228 -31.89 -13.83 4.69
C CYS A 228 -31.27 -13.29 6.00
N ASP A 229 -30.13 -12.58 5.94
CA ASP A 229 -29.46 -11.99 7.12
C ASP A 229 -28.78 -10.64 6.76
N ASN A 230 -28.87 -9.63 7.63
CA ASN A 230 -28.33 -8.27 7.42
C ASN A 230 -27.35 -7.81 8.50
N ASP A 231 -26.78 -8.76 9.24
CA ASP A 231 -25.79 -8.51 10.26
C ASP A 231 -24.44 -8.10 9.65
N GLY A 232 -23.88 -7.02 10.18
CA GLY A 232 -22.50 -6.61 9.93
C GLY A 232 -21.73 -6.44 11.24
N MET A 233 -20.42 -6.26 11.13
CA MET A 233 -19.47 -6.17 12.23
C MET A 233 -18.61 -4.92 12.06
N PHE A 234 -18.37 -4.21 13.16
CA PHE A 234 -17.48 -3.07 13.20
C PHE A 234 -16.22 -3.43 13.98
N ILE A 235 -15.09 -3.41 13.28
CA ILE A 235 -13.79 -3.80 13.83
C ILE A 235 -12.91 -2.54 13.90
N VAL A 236 -12.41 -2.26 15.09
CA VAL A 236 -11.44 -1.19 15.33
C VAL A 236 -10.05 -1.80 15.35
N GLY A 237 -9.15 -1.27 14.52
CA GLY A 237 -7.80 -1.80 14.40
C GLY A 237 -6.99 -1.69 15.69
N THR A 238 -6.20 -2.71 15.98
CA THR A 238 -5.26 -2.76 17.10
C THR A 238 -3.82 -2.95 16.63
N GLY A 239 -2.85 -2.65 17.50
CA GLY A 239 -1.42 -2.72 17.15
C GLY A 239 -1.09 -1.84 15.94
N ASP A 240 -0.62 -2.45 14.87
CA ASP A 240 -0.25 -1.74 13.63
C ASP A 240 -1.47 -1.18 12.86
N TRP A 241 -2.69 -1.56 13.25
CA TRP A 241 -3.94 -1.09 12.65
C TRP A 241 -4.61 0.07 13.43
N ILE A 242 -3.95 0.62 14.46
CA ILE A 242 -4.50 1.73 15.26
C ILE A 242 -4.89 2.91 14.35
N GLY A 243 -6.11 3.44 14.53
CA GLY A 243 -6.66 4.51 13.69
C GLY A 243 -7.25 4.05 12.35
N THR A 244 -7.32 2.74 12.12
CA THR A 244 -8.03 2.13 10.98
C THR A 244 -9.34 1.50 11.45
N PHE A 245 -10.37 1.65 10.64
CA PHE A 245 -11.70 1.12 10.89
C PHE A 245 -12.15 0.32 9.69
N THR A 246 -12.78 -0.83 9.93
CA THR A 246 -13.39 -1.63 8.87
C THR A 246 -14.76 -2.13 9.29
N SER A 247 -15.69 -2.10 8.35
CA SER A 247 -16.99 -2.73 8.46
C SER A 247 -17.01 -3.96 7.56
N VAL A 248 -17.29 -5.13 8.14
CA VAL A 248 -17.49 -6.37 7.40
C VAL A 248 -18.96 -6.72 7.48
N ALA A 249 -19.59 -7.01 6.34
CA ALA A 249 -21.01 -7.37 6.27
C ALA A 249 -21.23 -8.51 5.28
#